data_AF-A0A6H1CBY4-F1
#
_entry.id   AF-A0A6H1CBY4-F1
#
_cell.length_a   1.000
_cell.length_b   1.000
_cell.length_c   1.000
_cell.angle_alpha   90.00
_cell.angle_beta   90.00
_cell.angle_gamma   90.00
#
_symmetry.space_group_name_H-M   'P 1'
#
loop_
_entity.id
_entity.type
_entity.pdbx_description
1 polymer ?
#
loop_
_entity_poly.entity_id
_entity_poly.type
_entity_poly.pdbx_seq_one_letter_code
_entity_poly.pdbx_strand_id
1 'polypeptide(L)'
;MADNRLRRDTRTPADTAELPTVPGSDAAAFLNEAAAALSHADYTRVAAVYHQAVETTDYRLTRCGTALDLPQRMLAYLPAPRSHLRTFYGTIPHGRALHRHAAVGLYRFLGDLVADSPGRNHTLTRLRGAQAAFEQHGLPLTLPPNLAYMVGPGLTTIAITDRVVTRLRANAANPAHAVALATLLFTGATFDELRSFPRLALIEDTLIAVGASAVPRPTELCLWVIPPPARPLLHAAVFQRTRTNSTGALFAEAVGRTGRLRRTAATCGLTIPALHRWRDGWLRRTGILNLVLDAP
;
A
#
# COMPACT_ATOMS: atom_id res chain seq x y z
N MET A 1 44.17 -11.82 29.77
CA MET A 1 42.97 -11.11 30.26
C MET A 1 42.74 -9.90 29.38
N ALA A 2 42.02 -10.06 28.26
CA ALA A 2 41.41 -8.96 27.49
C ALA A 2 40.48 -9.52 26.41
N ASP A 3 39.23 -9.05 26.49
CA ASP A 3 38.27 -8.77 25.41
C ASP A 3 37.75 -9.90 24.51
N ASN A 4 36.75 -10.61 25.05
CA ASN A 4 35.75 -11.35 24.28
C ASN A 4 34.44 -10.55 24.30
N ARG A 5 34.34 -9.49 23.50
CA ARG A 5 33.06 -8.80 23.26
C ARG A 5 32.30 -9.55 22.17
N LEU A 6 31.43 -10.45 22.64
CA LEU A 6 30.44 -11.12 21.82
C LEU A 6 29.71 -10.12 20.93
N ARG A 7 29.77 -10.41 19.64
CA ARG A 7 28.86 -9.94 18.59
C ARG A 7 27.43 -9.87 19.12
N ARG A 8 26.82 -8.69 19.04
CA ARG A 8 25.37 -8.60 18.90
C ARG A 8 25.03 -9.28 17.57
N ASP A 9 24.57 -10.52 17.66
CA ASP A 9 23.81 -11.16 16.59
C ASP A 9 22.53 -10.34 16.40
N THR A 10 22.60 -9.37 15.51
CA THR A 10 21.44 -8.73 14.92
C THR A 10 20.72 -9.82 14.15
N ARG A 11 19.71 -10.46 14.78
CA ARG A 11 18.78 -11.36 14.11
C ARG A 11 18.31 -10.68 12.83
N THR A 12 18.78 -11.18 11.70
CA THR A 12 18.17 -10.91 10.40
C THR A 12 16.69 -11.25 10.54
N PRO A 13 15.73 -10.40 10.15
CA PRO A 13 14.34 -10.78 10.18
C PRO A 13 14.18 -11.97 9.23
N ALA A 14 14.12 -13.16 9.82
CA ALA A 14 13.81 -14.38 9.12
C ALA A 14 12.48 -14.18 8.39
N ASP A 15 12.39 -14.74 7.18
CA ASP A 15 11.14 -14.90 6.44
C ASP A 15 10.01 -15.18 7.43
N THR A 16 9.13 -14.20 7.63
CA THR A 16 7.97 -14.40 8.50
C THR A 16 7.16 -15.49 7.84
N ALA A 17 7.11 -16.67 8.48
CA ALA A 17 6.48 -17.84 7.91
C ALA A 17 5.09 -17.46 7.37
N GLU A 18 4.81 -17.86 6.13
CA GLU A 18 3.55 -17.52 5.47
C GLU A 18 2.38 -18.00 6.36
N LEU A 19 1.33 -17.18 6.44
CA LEU A 19 0.10 -17.61 7.10
C LEU A 19 -0.61 -18.65 6.24
N PRO A 20 -1.31 -19.63 6.86
CA PRO A 20 -2.15 -20.57 6.12
C PRO A 20 -3.23 -19.83 5.33
N THR A 21 -3.84 -20.52 4.36
CA THR A 21 -4.99 -19.97 3.63
C THR A 21 -6.11 -19.64 4.60
N VAL A 22 -6.56 -18.39 4.58
CA VAL A 22 -7.63 -17.89 5.46
C VAL A 22 -8.97 -17.78 4.71
N PRO A 23 -10.10 -17.81 5.43
CA PRO A 23 -11.42 -17.60 4.82
C PRO A 23 -11.56 -16.23 4.14
N GLY A 24 -12.44 -16.15 3.15
CA GLY A 24 -12.77 -14.91 2.44
C GLY A 24 -13.91 -14.11 3.09
N SER A 25 -14.53 -14.63 4.14
CA SER A 25 -15.67 -14.05 4.87
C SER A 25 -15.38 -12.66 5.45
N ASP A 26 -16.44 -11.95 5.84
CA ASP A 26 -16.34 -10.66 6.51
C ASP A 26 -15.77 -10.77 7.93
N ALA A 27 -15.56 -9.62 8.58
CA ALA A 27 -14.95 -9.56 9.90
C ALA A 27 -15.76 -10.30 10.98
N ALA A 28 -17.09 -10.36 10.88
CA ALA A 28 -17.94 -10.98 11.88
C ALA A 28 -17.81 -12.50 11.89
N ALA A 29 -17.64 -13.12 10.71
CA ALA A 29 -17.50 -14.58 10.59
C ALA A 29 -16.03 -15.06 10.52
N PHE A 30 -15.08 -14.17 10.21
CA PHE A 30 -13.69 -14.54 9.87
C PHE A 30 -13.00 -15.46 10.88
N LEU A 31 -12.98 -15.11 12.18
CA LEU A 31 -12.29 -15.92 13.18
C LEU A 31 -12.99 -17.25 13.45
N ASN A 32 -14.31 -17.29 13.41
CA ASN A 32 -15.09 -18.51 13.61
C ASN A 32 -14.85 -19.51 12.47
N GLU A 33 -14.87 -19.04 11.22
CA GLU A 33 -14.54 -19.86 10.06
C GLU A 33 -13.07 -20.29 10.05
N ALA A 34 -12.15 -19.42 10.46
CA ALA A 34 -10.74 -19.76 10.58
C ALA A 34 -10.51 -20.85 11.64
N ALA A 35 -11.21 -20.77 12.79
CA ALA A 35 -11.17 -21.78 13.83
C ALA A 35 -11.71 -23.14 13.36
N ALA A 36 -12.74 -23.13 12.52
CA ALA A 36 -13.31 -24.34 11.94
C ALA A 36 -12.42 -24.99 10.86
N ALA A 37 -11.65 -24.17 10.12
CA ALA A 37 -10.88 -24.62 8.96
C ALA A 37 -9.40 -24.94 9.26
N LEU A 38 -8.81 -24.38 10.31
CA LEU A 38 -7.36 -24.44 10.56
C LEU A 38 -7.00 -25.36 11.74
N SER A 39 -5.76 -25.84 11.74
CA SER A 39 -5.18 -26.45 12.94
C SER A 39 -5.13 -25.42 14.08
N HIS A 40 -5.10 -25.88 15.33
CA HIS A 40 -5.04 -24.97 16.48
C HIS A 40 -3.84 -24.01 16.41
N ALA A 41 -2.65 -24.52 16.06
CA ALA A 41 -1.44 -23.71 15.94
C ALA A 41 -1.55 -22.64 14.84
N ASP A 42 -2.15 -23.01 13.70
CA ASP A 42 -2.37 -22.10 12.57
C ASP A 42 -3.42 -21.04 12.89
N TYR A 43 -4.52 -21.44 13.54
CA TYR A 43 -5.53 -20.53 14.04
C TYR A 43 -4.93 -19.51 15.02
N THR A 44 -4.11 -19.95 15.99
CA THR A 44 -3.46 -19.05 16.93
C THR A 44 -2.61 -17.99 16.22
N ARG A 45 -1.87 -18.38 15.17
CA ARG A 45 -1.09 -17.43 14.36
C ARG A 45 -1.97 -16.44 13.61
N VAL A 46 -3.07 -16.89 13.02
CA VAL A 46 -4.03 -16.00 12.32
C VAL A 46 -4.72 -15.05 13.31
N ALA A 47 -5.21 -15.56 14.43
CA ALA A 47 -5.85 -14.78 15.47
C ALA A 47 -4.90 -13.71 16.05
N ALA A 48 -3.63 -14.04 16.27
CA ALA A 48 -2.64 -13.06 16.73
C ALA A 48 -2.47 -11.89 15.75
N VAL A 49 -2.37 -12.17 14.44
CA VAL A 49 -2.29 -11.12 13.41
C VAL A 49 -3.58 -10.32 13.31
N TYR A 50 -4.74 -10.97 13.46
CA TYR A 50 -6.04 -10.32 13.47
C TYR A 50 -6.17 -9.35 14.64
N HIS A 51 -5.91 -9.79 15.86
CA HIS A 51 -6.02 -8.96 17.06
C HIS A 51 -5.00 -7.82 17.07
N GLN A 52 -3.77 -8.05 16.62
CA GLN A 52 -2.79 -6.98 16.44
C GLN A 52 -3.30 -5.89 15.48
N ALA A 53 -3.98 -6.29 14.40
CA ALA A 53 -4.56 -5.34 13.45
C ALA A 53 -5.76 -4.58 14.03
N VAL A 54 -6.60 -5.23 14.84
CA VAL A 54 -7.68 -4.59 15.61
C VAL A 54 -7.08 -3.50 16.51
N GLU A 55 -6.13 -3.86 17.38
CA GLU A 55 -5.49 -2.94 18.33
C GLU A 55 -4.79 -1.78 17.63
N THR A 56 -4.04 -2.06 16.56
CA THR A 56 -3.36 -1.02 15.77
C THR A 56 -4.37 -0.06 15.15
N THR A 57 -5.49 -0.59 14.62
CA THR A 57 -6.54 0.21 13.99
C THR A 57 -7.26 1.06 15.02
N ASP A 58 -7.67 0.47 16.14
CA ASP A 58 -8.31 1.15 17.27
C ASP A 58 -7.45 2.31 17.79
N TYR A 59 -6.18 2.05 18.05
CA TYR A 59 -5.22 3.07 18.47
C TYR A 59 -5.12 4.23 17.47
N ARG A 60 -5.00 3.92 16.16
CA ARG A 60 -4.91 4.94 15.12
C ARG A 60 -6.22 5.75 15.00
N LEU A 61 -7.38 5.09 15.04
CA LEU A 61 -8.68 5.76 14.97
C LEU A 61 -8.88 6.69 16.17
N THR A 62 -8.52 6.25 17.37
CA THR A 62 -8.57 7.07 18.60
C THR A 62 -7.67 8.30 18.49
N ARG A 63 -6.45 8.14 17.92
CA ARG A 63 -5.54 9.28 17.67
C ARG A 63 -6.02 10.26 16.61
N CYS A 64 -6.87 9.81 15.69
CA CYS A 64 -7.51 10.70 14.71
C CYS A 64 -8.64 11.56 15.31
N GLY A 65 -8.93 11.38 16.61
CA GLY A 65 -9.88 12.18 17.37
C GLY A 65 -11.22 11.48 17.60
N THR A 66 -12.08 12.13 18.38
CA THR A 66 -13.40 11.62 18.78
C THR A 66 -14.51 12.00 17.81
N ALA A 67 -14.18 12.66 16.68
CA ALA A 67 -15.16 13.06 15.68
C ALA A 67 -16.08 11.89 15.32
N LEU A 68 -17.39 12.12 15.29
CA LEU A 68 -18.35 11.06 14.99
C LEU A 68 -18.35 10.69 13.50
N ASP A 69 -17.89 11.60 12.64
CA ASP A 69 -17.78 11.34 11.22
C ASP A 69 -16.38 10.83 10.84
N LEU A 70 -16.37 9.82 9.97
CA LEU A 70 -15.15 9.24 9.41
C LEU A 70 -14.34 10.21 8.53
N PRO A 71 -14.95 11.10 7.73
CA PRO A 71 -14.20 12.08 6.94
C PRO A 71 -13.21 12.89 7.76
N GLN A 72 -13.63 13.43 8.92
CA GLN A 72 -12.77 14.22 9.79
C GLN A 72 -11.64 13.38 10.40
N ARG A 73 -11.93 12.14 10.81
CA ARG A 73 -10.87 11.22 11.30
C ARG A 73 -9.85 10.90 10.21
N MET A 74 -10.30 10.60 8.99
CA MET A 74 -9.38 10.29 7.89
C MET A 74 -8.59 11.51 7.42
N LEU A 75 -9.18 12.70 7.52
CA LEU A 75 -8.46 13.96 7.32
C LEU A 75 -7.34 14.14 8.35
N ALA A 76 -7.61 13.84 9.62
CA ALA A 76 -6.61 13.91 10.70
C ALA A 76 -5.45 12.94 10.48
N TYR A 77 -5.70 11.80 9.83
CA TYR A 77 -4.66 10.83 9.46
C TYR A 77 -3.70 11.34 8.37
N LEU A 78 -4.13 12.31 7.54
CA LEU A 78 -3.28 12.85 6.49
C LEU A 78 -2.28 13.87 7.02
N PRO A 79 -1.02 13.84 6.52
CA PRO A 79 0.01 14.80 6.90
C PRO A 79 -0.34 16.23 6.48
N ALA A 80 0.02 17.19 7.32
CA ALA A 80 -0.06 18.61 7.02
C ALA A 80 1.27 19.14 6.46
N PRO A 81 1.28 20.12 5.54
CA PRO A 81 0.12 20.80 4.95
C PRO A 81 -0.50 20.02 3.77
N ARG A 82 -1.84 19.92 3.71
CA ARG A 82 -2.57 19.16 2.68
C ARG A 82 -2.75 19.90 1.35
N SER A 83 -2.19 21.11 1.24
CA SER A 83 -2.32 21.96 0.04
C SER A 83 -1.78 21.28 -1.22
N HIS A 84 -0.77 20.43 -1.09
CA HIS A 84 -0.19 19.67 -2.20
C HIS A 84 -1.19 18.66 -2.81
N LEU A 85 -2.14 18.12 -2.02
CA LEU A 85 -3.17 17.21 -2.55
C LEU A 85 -4.14 17.92 -3.48
N ARG A 86 -4.40 19.21 -3.24
CA ARG A 86 -5.26 20.03 -4.10
C ARG A 86 -4.72 20.12 -5.53
N THR A 87 -3.41 20.06 -5.71
CA THR A 87 -2.76 20.04 -7.03
C THR A 87 -3.16 18.81 -7.86
N PHE A 88 -3.49 17.67 -7.23
CA PHE A 88 -3.92 16.46 -7.93
C PHE A 88 -5.40 16.43 -8.28
N TYR A 89 -6.20 17.22 -7.56
CA TYR A 89 -7.65 17.22 -7.72
C TYR A 89 -8.12 18.15 -8.85
N GLY A 90 -7.25 19.06 -9.29
CA GLY A 90 -7.62 20.17 -10.16
C GLY A 90 -8.52 21.19 -9.44
N THR A 91 -9.16 22.07 -10.21
CA THR A 91 -10.14 23.02 -9.68
C THR A 91 -11.45 22.31 -9.33
N ILE A 92 -11.74 22.20 -8.03
CA ILE A 92 -12.97 21.58 -7.53
C ILE A 92 -13.61 22.38 -6.39
N PRO A 93 -14.95 22.29 -6.21
CA PRO A 93 -15.63 22.86 -5.06
C PRO A 93 -15.08 22.36 -3.72
N HIS A 94 -15.05 23.23 -2.71
CA HIS A 94 -14.47 22.94 -1.40
C HIS A 94 -15.07 21.70 -0.71
N GLY A 95 -16.39 21.50 -0.77
CA GLY A 95 -17.05 20.31 -0.20
C GLY A 95 -16.60 19.00 -0.84
N ARG A 96 -16.38 19.00 -2.16
CA ARG A 96 -15.84 17.84 -2.89
C ARG A 96 -14.36 17.59 -2.57
N ALA A 97 -13.60 18.64 -2.24
CA ALA A 97 -12.21 18.49 -1.80
C ALA A 97 -12.11 17.79 -0.44
N LEU A 98 -13.04 18.05 0.49
CA LEU A 98 -13.08 17.39 1.80
C LEU A 98 -13.25 15.88 1.66
N HIS A 99 -14.23 15.43 0.88
CA HIS A 99 -14.48 14.02 0.60
C HIS A 99 -13.30 13.33 -0.08
N ARG A 100 -12.64 14.00 -1.04
CA ARG A 100 -11.44 13.46 -1.69
C ARG A 100 -10.28 13.27 -0.71
N HIS A 101 -10.04 14.25 0.15
CA HIS A 101 -9.03 14.10 1.20
C HIS A 101 -9.39 12.98 2.19
N ALA A 102 -10.66 12.82 2.57
CA ALA A 102 -11.09 11.72 3.42
C ALA A 102 -10.84 10.34 2.79
N ALA A 103 -11.16 10.17 1.49
CA ALA A 103 -10.87 8.94 0.76
C ALA A 103 -9.35 8.66 0.70
N VAL A 104 -8.54 9.69 0.40
CA VAL A 104 -7.07 9.59 0.41
C VAL A 104 -6.54 9.23 1.80
N GLY A 105 -7.13 9.79 2.87
CA GLY A 105 -6.82 9.46 4.26
C GLY A 105 -7.11 8.00 4.59
N LEU A 106 -8.28 7.49 4.19
CA LEU A 106 -8.64 6.09 4.34
C LEU A 106 -7.69 5.17 3.57
N TYR A 107 -7.39 5.49 2.33
CA TYR A 107 -6.52 4.66 1.50
C TYR A 107 -5.11 4.61 2.06
N ARG A 108 -4.62 5.74 2.58
CA ARG A 108 -3.35 5.77 3.30
C ARG A 108 -3.42 4.97 4.59
N PHE A 109 -4.48 5.12 5.38
CA PHE A 109 -4.66 4.38 6.64
C PHE A 109 -4.58 2.87 6.43
N LEU A 110 -5.37 2.36 5.49
CA LEU A 110 -5.44 0.94 5.19
C LEU A 110 -4.17 0.47 4.48
N GLY A 111 -3.62 1.29 3.58
CA GLY A 111 -2.33 1.03 2.94
C GLY A 111 -1.19 0.90 3.96
N ASP A 112 -1.10 1.81 4.92
CA ASP A 112 -0.09 1.81 6.00
C ASP A 112 -0.24 0.60 6.92
N LEU A 113 -1.46 0.07 7.07
CA LEU A 113 -1.69 -1.14 7.86
C LEU A 113 -1.14 -2.40 7.18
N VAL A 114 -1.12 -2.42 5.83
CA VAL A 114 -0.77 -3.63 5.07
C VAL A 114 0.52 -3.52 4.27
N ALA A 115 1.17 -2.36 4.22
CA ALA A 115 2.33 -2.08 3.36
C ALA A 115 3.54 -3.01 3.62
N ASP A 116 3.64 -3.54 4.83
CA ASP A 116 4.67 -4.50 5.28
C ASP A 116 4.15 -5.94 5.38
N SER A 117 2.95 -6.23 4.87
CA SER A 117 2.39 -7.59 4.93
C SER A 117 3.31 -8.59 4.22
N PRO A 118 3.70 -9.70 4.88
CA PRO A 118 4.55 -10.72 4.27
C PRO A 118 3.91 -11.46 3.09
N GLY A 119 2.57 -11.47 3.03
CA GLY A 119 1.85 -12.11 1.94
C GLY A 119 0.33 -11.97 2.08
N ARG A 120 -0.38 -12.59 1.13
CA ARG A 120 -1.83 -12.42 0.94
C ARG A 120 -2.65 -12.66 2.20
N ASN A 121 -2.39 -13.77 2.88
CA ASN A 121 -3.17 -14.15 4.04
C ASN A 121 -2.92 -13.21 5.23
N HIS A 122 -1.74 -12.61 5.35
CA HIS A 122 -1.49 -11.53 6.31
C HIS A 122 -2.27 -10.28 5.97
N THR A 123 -2.26 -9.86 4.70
CA THR A 123 -3.02 -8.68 4.27
C THR A 123 -4.51 -8.86 4.51
N LEU A 124 -5.08 -10.00 4.13
CA LEU A 124 -6.48 -10.31 4.39
C LEU A 124 -6.81 -10.27 5.87
N THR A 125 -6.02 -10.98 6.69
CA THR A 125 -6.22 -11.04 8.15
C THR A 125 -6.16 -9.65 8.78
N ARG A 126 -5.18 -8.82 8.39
CA ARG A 126 -5.06 -7.43 8.89
C ARG A 126 -6.25 -6.57 8.48
N LEU A 127 -6.73 -6.70 7.24
CA LEU A 127 -7.89 -5.94 6.76
C LEU A 127 -9.19 -6.36 7.45
N ARG A 128 -9.35 -7.64 7.79
CA ARG A 128 -10.50 -8.11 8.60
C ARG A 128 -10.43 -7.59 10.03
N GLY A 129 -9.25 -7.60 10.65
CA GLY A 129 -9.06 -6.97 11.96
C GLY A 129 -9.36 -5.46 11.93
N ALA A 130 -8.93 -4.76 10.88
CA ALA A 130 -9.29 -3.35 10.69
C ALA A 130 -10.80 -3.15 10.56
N GLN A 131 -11.48 -3.98 9.75
CA GLN A 131 -12.93 -3.90 9.57
C GLN A 131 -13.68 -4.06 10.90
N ALA A 132 -13.26 -4.99 11.78
CA ALA A 132 -13.83 -5.13 13.12
C ALA A 132 -13.59 -3.91 14.02
N ALA A 133 -12.38 -3.34 14.02
CA ALA A 133 -12.09 -2.13 14.79
C ALA A 133 -12.90 -0.92 14.29
N PHE A 134 -13.07 -0.78 12.97
CA PHE A 134 -13.94 0.25 12.39
C PHE A 134 -15.39 0.09 12.87
N GLU A 135 -15.91 -1.14 12.91
CA GLU A 135 -17.25 -1.45 13.41
C GLU A 135 -17.42 -1.14 14.90
N GLN A 136 -16.41 -1.43 15.74
CA GLN A 136 -16.39 -1.05 17.16
C GLN A 136 -16.48 0.48 17.38
N HIS A 137 -16.02 1.27 16.41
CA HIS A 137 -16.13 2.74 16.42
C HIS A 137 -17.42 3.26 15.76
N GLY A 138 -18.34 2.37 15.34
CA GLY A 138 -19.57 2.73 14.63
C GLY A 138 -19.34 3.20 13.19
N LEU A 139 -18.19 2.85 12.59
CA LEU A 139 -17.78 3.29 11.26
C LEU A 139 -17.82 2.10 10.29
N PRO A 140 -18.82 1.99 9.39
CA PRO A 140 -18.91 0.82 8.51
C PRO A 140 -17.83 0.85 7.43
N LEU A 141 -16.85 -0.05 7.54
CA LEU A 141 -15.84 -0.27 6.49
C LEU A 141 -16.28 -1.38 5.54
N THR A 142 -16.50 -1.06 4.26
CA THR A 142 -16.83 -2.06 3.23
C THR A 142 -15.60 -2.41 2.42
N LEU A 143 -15.14 -3.65 2.57
CA LEU A 143 -14.07 -4.22 1.76
C LEU A 143 -14.64 -4.93 0.51
N PRO A 144 -13.91 -4.97 -0.61
CA PRO A 144 -14.36 -5.64 -1.83
C PRO A 144 -14.66 -7.13 -1.59
N PRO A 145 -15.73 -7.71 -2.19
CA PRO A 145 -16.08 -9.11 -2.00
C PRO A 145 -15.02 -10.08 -2.56
N ASN A 146 -14.28 -9.65 -3.60
CA ASN A 146 -13.22 -10.42 -4.23
C ASN A 146 -11.81 -9.98 -3.79
N LEU A 147 -11.69 -9.36 -2.61
CA LEU A 147 -10.45 -8.77 -2.09
C LEU A 147 -9.23 -9.70 -2.22
N ALA A 148 -9.37 -10.99 -1.90
CA ALA A 148 -8.28 -11.97 -1.95
C ALA A 148 -7.56 -12.10 -3.30
N TYR A 149 -8.16 -11.60 -4.37
CA TYR A 149 -7.62 -11.73 -5.70
C TYR A 149 -7.34 -10.38 -6.38
N MET A 150 -7.60 -9.28 -5.69
CA MET A 150 -7.38 -7.94 -6.24
C MET A 150 -5.90 -7.55 -6.19
N VAL A 151 -5.48 -6.72 -7.14
CA VAL A 151 -4.13 -6.15 -7.13
C VAL A 151 -3.95 -5.19 -5.96
N GLY A 152 -2.79 -5.24 -5.33
CA GLY A 152 -2.35 -4.26 -4.34
C GLY A 152 -1.38 -4.85 -3.31
N PRO A 153 -0.78 -3.99 -2.47
CA PRO A 153 0.26 -4.37 -1.53
C PRO A 153 -0.12 -5.61 -0.70
N GLY A 154 0.72 -6.64 -0.80
CA GLY A 154 0.59 -7.86 -0.02
C GLY A 154 -0.50 -8.82 -0.50
N LEU A 155 -1.27 -8.54 -1.57
CA LEU A 155 -2.26 -9.48 -2.12
C LEU A 155 -1.70 -10.25 -3.32
N THR A 156 -1.79 -9.69 -4.52
CA THR A 156 -1.21 -10.28 -5.75
C THR A 156 0.10 -9.61 -6.17
N THR A 157 0.53 -8.58 -5.44
CA THR A 157 1.83 -7.91 -5.65
C THR A 157 2.89 -8.56 -4.76
N ILE A 158 4.17 -8.40 -5.11
CA ILE A 158 5.26 -9.02 -4.36
C ILE A 158 5.51 -8.21 -3.08
N ALA A 159 5.59 -8.89 -1.94
CA ALA A 159 6.02 -8.27 -0.69
C ALA A 159 7.44 -7.72 -0.85
N ILE A 160 7.61 -6.42 -0.66
CA ILE A 160 8.93 -5.79 -0.75
C ILE A 160 9.61 -5.90 0.61
N THR A 161 10.49 -6.90 0.73
CA THR A 161 11.31 -7.13 1.91
C THR A 161 12.68 -6.46 1.78
N ASP A 162 13.42 -6.36 2.88
CA ASP A 162 14.82 -5.90 2.85
C ASP A 162 15.70 -6.75 1.93
N ARG A 163 15.41 -8.04 1.82
CA ARG A 163 16.10 -8.95 0.89
C ARG A 163 15.86 -8.54 -0.57
N VAL A 164 14.61 -8.24 -0.93
CA VAL A 164 14.27 -7.75 -2.28
C VAL A 164 14.98 -6.43 -2.56
N VAL A 165 14.93 -5.48 -1.63
CA VAL A 165 15.57 -4.16 -1.78
C VAL A 165 17.09 -4.27 -1.89
N THR A 166 17.72 -5.15 -1.10
CA THR A 166 19.15 -5.42 -1.17
C THR A 166 19.54 -5.99 -2.54
N ARG A 167 18.77 -6.94 -3.07
CA ARG A 167 18.99 -7.50 -4.42
C ARG A 167 18.83 -6.44 -5.50
N LEU A 168 17.83 -5.56 -5.38
CA LEU A 168 17.65 -4.46 -6.32
C LEU A 168 18.85 -3.52 -6.32
N ARG A 169 19.33 -3.11 -5.13
CA ARG A 169 20.49 -2.22 -5.01
C ARG A 169 21.78 -2.84 -5.53
N ALA A 170 22.00 -4.13 -5.28
CA ALA A 170 23.22 -4.82 -5.68
C ALA A 170 23.30 -5.11 -7.19
N ASN A 171 22.16 -5.38 -7.84
CA ASN A 171 22.15 -5.94 -9.19
C ASN A 171 21.58 -5.01 -10.27
N ALA A 172 20.89 -3.92 -9.89
CA ALA A 172 20.40 -2.96 -10.88
C ALA A 172 21.53 -2.01 -11.30
N ALA A 173 21.87 -2.02 -12.59
CA ALA A 173 22.91 -1.15 -13.16
C ALA A 173 22.62 0.36 -13.04
N ASN A 174 21.36 0.75 -12.81
CA ASN A 174 20.96 2.15 -12.62
C ASN A 174 19.96 2.22 -11.44
N PRO A 175 20.20 3.08 -10.43
CA PRO A 175 19.29 3.29 -9.31
C PRO A 175 17.85 3.61 -9.75
N ALA A 176 17.66 4.35 -10.85
CA ALA A 176 16.33 4.65 -11.39
C ALA A 176 15.58 3.38 -11.85
N HIS A 177 16.30 2.38 -12.39
CA HIS A 177 15.70 1.08 -12.73
C HIS A 177 15.33 0.28 -11.47
N ALA A 178 16.16 0.34 -10.42
CA ALA A 178 15.87 -0.32 -9.14
C ALA A 178 14.58 0.23 -8.53
N VAL A 179 14.42 1.56 -8.56
CA VAL A 179 13.26 2.25 -8.00
C VAL A 179 12.01 1.95 -8.83
N ALA A 180 12.10 2.07 -10.16
CA ALA A 180 10.98 1.74 -11.06
C ALA A 180 10.53 0.28 -10.88
N LEU A 181 11.47 -0.65 -10.73
CA LEU A 181 11.16 -2.06 -10.50
C LEU A 181 10.53 -2.28 -9.12
N ALA A 182 11.06 -1.68 -8.05
CA ALA A 182 10.43 -1.72 -6.73
C ALA A 182 8.98 -1.22 -6.79
N THR A 183 8.77 -0.05 -7.40
CA THR A 183 7.43 0.53 -7.58
C THR A 183 6.51 -0.40 -8.34
N LEU A 184 6.95 -0.95 -9.47
CA LEU A 184 6.15 -1.92 -10.22
C LEU A 184 5.75 -3.14 -9.36
N LEU A 185 6.69 -3.65 -8.58
CA LEU A 185 6.50 -4.87 -7.79
C LEU A 185 5.49 -4.70 -6.65
N PHE A 186 5.41 -3.55 -5.98
CA PHE A 186 4.43 -3.34 -4.91
C PHE A 186 3.11 -2.72 -5.37
N THR A 187 3.12 -1.97 -6.48
CA THR A 187 1.90 -1.35 -7.03
C THR A 187 1.11 -2.28 -7.94
N GLY A 188 1.79 -3.19 -8.64
CA GLY A 188 1.21 -3.97 -9.73
C GLY A 188 0.90 -3.15 -10.99
N ALA A 189 1.45 -1.94 -11.11
CA ALA A 189 1.23 -1.06 -12.24
C ALA A 189 1.76 -1.66 -13.57
N THR A 190 1.06 -1.35 -14.66
CA THR A 190 1.56 -1.59 -16.02
C THR A 190 2.78 -0.72 -16.32
N PHE A 191 3.56 -1.09 -17.34
CA PHE A 191 4.68 -0.24 -17.78
C PHE A 191 4.22 1.13 -18.28
N ASP A 192 3.03 1.22 -18.86
CA ASP A 192 2.49 2.48 -19.38
C ASP A 192 2.02 3.39 -18.25
N GLU A 193 1.30 2.84 -17.26
CA GLU A 193 0.99 3.56 -16.02
C GLU A 193 2.27 4.03 -15.36
N LEU A 194 3.24 3.15 -15.13
CA LEU A 194 4.53 3.50 -14.50
C LEU A 194 5.27 4.61 -15.24
N ARG A 195 5.26 4.61 -16.59
CA ARG A 195 5.88 5.65 -17.43
C ARG A 195 5.22 7.01 -17.25
N SER A 196 3.92 7.04 -16.95
CA SER A 196 3.10 8.24 -16.80
C SER A 196 3.11 8.86 -15.40
N PHE A 197 3.75 8.24 -14.39
CA PHE A 197 3.74 8.77 -13.02
C PHE A 197 4.30 10.19 -12.96
N PRO A 198 3.53 11.20 -12.53
CA PRO A 198 4.05 12.55 -12.40
C PRO A 198 5.07 12.62 -11.26
N ARG A 199 6.03 13.56 -11.34
CA ARG A 199 7.04 13.77 -10.29
C ARG A 199 6.44 14.12 -8.92
N LEU A 200 5.27 14.78 -8.90
CA LEU A 200 4.55 15.12 -7.67
C LEU A 200 3.99 13.88 -6.96
N ALA A 201 3.96 12.71 -7.60
CA ALA A 201 3.32 11.52 -7.07
C ALA A 201 3.81 11.10 -5.68
N LEU A 202 5.03 11.46 -5.26
CA LEU A 202 5.54 11.10 -3.94
C LEU A 202 5.21 12.16 -2.88
N ILE A 203 4.37 11.80 -1.92
CA ILE A 203 4.07 12.60 -0.73
C ILE A 203 4.40 11.75 0.50
N GLU A 204 5.45 12.16 1.23
CA GLU A 204 6.04 11.35 2.29
C GLU A 204 6.31 9.91 1.82
N ASP A 205 5.65 8.92 2.43
CA ASP A 205 5.76 7.51 2.09
C ASP A 205 4.59 7.00 1.23
N THR A 206 3.97 7.88 0.44
CA THR A 206 2.82 7.55 -0.40
C THR A 206 3.05 7.97 -1.85
N LEU A 207 2.83 7.03 -2.78
CA LEU A 207 2.72 7.31 -4.21
C LEU A 207 1.27 7.58 -4.59
N ILE A 208 1.03 8.68 -5.30
CA ILE A 208 -0.27 9.13 -5.80
C ILE A 208 -0.17 9.34 -7.31
N ALA A 209 -1.01 8.65 -8.07
CA ALA A 209 -1.15 8.88 -9.50
C ALA A 209 -2.60 9.23 -9.84
N VAL A 210 -2.79 10.06 -10.86
CA VAL A 210 -4.11 10.29 -11.47
C VAL A 210 -4.23 9.37 -12.67
N GLY A 211 -5.35 8.66 -12.79
CA GLY A 211 -5.66 7.82 -13.94
C GLY A 211 -5.69 8.64 -15.23
N ALA A 212 -5.45 7.97 -16.36
CA ALA A 212 -5.26 8.61 -17.68
C ALA A 212 -6.53 9.23 -18.31
N SER A 213 -7.62 9.40 -17.56
CA SER A 213 -8.90 9.91 -18.07
C SER A 213 -8.89 11.44 -18.14
N ALA A 214 -9.52 11.98 -19.19
CA ALA A 214 -9.54 13.42 -19.47
C ALA A 214 -10.39 14.23 -18.47
N VAL A 215 -11.17 13.59 -17.61
CA VAL A 215 -11.99 14.22 -16.56
C VAL A 215 -11.70 13.54 -15.21
N PRO A 216 -10.91 14.16 -14.31
CA PRO A 216 -10.49 13.55 -13.05
C PRO A 216 -11.68 13.27 -12.12
N ARG A 217 -12.18 12.03 -12.15
CA ARG A 217 -13.16 11.52 -11.17
C ARG A 217 -12.45 11.17 -9.85
N PRO A 218 -13.13 11.23 -8.68
CA PRO A 218 -12.54 10.84 -7.39
C PRO A 218 -11.94 9.43 -7.39
N THR A 219 -12.54 8.51 -8.15
CA THR A 219 -12.11 7.12 -8.34
C THR A 219 -10.88 6.96 -9.23
N GLU A 220 -10.39 8.03 -9.84
CA GLU A 220 -9.22 8.00 -10.72
C GLU A 220 -7.91 8.28 -9.98
N LEU A 221 -7.95 8.59 -8.69
CA LEU A 221 -6.74 8.65 -7.87
C LEU A 221 -6.29 7.23 -7.50
N CYS A 222 -5.10 6.86 -7.93
CA CYS A 222 -4.40 5.68 -7.42
C CYS A 222 -3.53 6.15 -6.25
N LEU A 223 -3.63 5.43 -5.13
CA LEU A 223 -2.77 5.63 -3.98
C LEU A 223 -2.10 4.31 -3.62
N TRP A 224 -0.80 4.36 -3.39
CA TRP A 224 -0.04 3.25 -2.84
C TRP A 224 0.88 3.75 -1.73
N VAL A 225 0.72 3.17 -0.55
CA VAL A 225 1.70 3.35 0.51
C VAL A 225 2.97 2.58 0.16
N ILE A 226 4.11 3.22 0.30
CA ILE A 226 5.42 2.64 0.02
C ILE A 226 5.78 1.69 1.15
N PRO A 227 6.03 0.39 0.85
CA PRO A 227 6.51 -0.57 1.83
C PRO A 227 7.75 -0.04 2.56
N PRO A 228 7.85 -0.16 3.90
CA PRO A 228 8.97 0.41 4.66
C PRO A 228 10.36 0.11 4.09
N PRO A 229 10.67 -1.13 3.64
CA PRO A 229 11.98 -1.43 3.06
C PRO A 229 12.28 -0.62 1.78
N ALA A 230 11.26 -0.27 1.00
CA ALA A 230 11.40 0.46 -0.26
C ALA A 230 11.55 1.98 -0.08
N ARG A 231 11.14 2.54 1.07
CA ARG A 231 11.13 4.00 1.31
C ARG A 231 12.49 4.65 1.05
N PRO A 232 13.62 4.17 1.59
CA PRO A 232 14.90 4.84 1.37
C PRO A 232 15.34 4.83 -0.10
N LEU A 233 14.94 3.80 -0.86
CA LEU A 233 15.22 3.70 -2.29
C LEU A 233 14.45 4.78 -3.07
N LEU A 234 13.15 4.95 -2.78
CA LEU A 234 12.30 5.94 -3.46
C LEU A 234 12.67 7.38 -3.08
N HIS A 235 12.94 7.65 -1.81
CA HIS A 235 13.38 8.97 -1.34
C HIS A 235 14.69 9.42 -2.00
N ALA A 236 15.67 8.51 -2.12
CA ALA A 236 16.92 8.80 -2.81
C ALA A 236 16.72 9.16 -4.29
N ALA A 237 15.80 8.49 -4.98
CA ALA A 237 15.51 8.77 -6.39
C ALA A 237 14.85 10.14 -6.60
N VAL A 238 13.89 10.50 -5.74
CA VAL A 238 13.27 11.84 -5.79
C VAL A 238 14.31 12.92 -5.52
N PHE A 239 15.18 12.72 -4.54
CA PHE A 239 16.26 13.65 -4.22
C PHE A 239 17.29 13.80 -5.36
N GLN A 240 17.62 12.73 -6.09
CA GLN A 240 18.50 12.84 -7.26
C GLN A 240 17.83 13.61 -8.41
N ARG A 241 16.50 13.46 -8.58
CA ARG A 241 15.76 14.15 -9.64
C ARG A 241 15.48 15.61 -9.38
N THR A 242 15.40 16.04 -8.12
CA THR A 242 15.31 17.47 -7.79
C THR A 242 16.55 18.24 -8.21
N ARG A 243 17.72 17.58 -8.28
CA ARG A 243 18.98 18.20 -8.69
C ARG A 243 19.19 18.30 -10.20
N THR A 244 18.49 17.50 -10.99
CA THR A 244 18.73 17.37 -12.44
C THR A 244 17.76 18.15 -13.32
N ASN A 245 16.94 19.05 -12.74
CA ASN A 245 15.96 19.89 -13.46
C ASN A 245 15.10 19.13 -14.49
N SER A 246 14.73 17.88 -14.20
CA SER A 246 13.79 17.15 -15.06
C SER A 246 12.34 17.49 -14.69
N THR A 247 11.61 18.07 -15.64
CA THR A 247 10.14 18.30 -15.58
C THR A 247 9.33 17.05 -15.98
N GLY A 248 10.01 15.95 -16.32
CA GLY A 248 9.41 14.72 -16.83
C GLY A 248 8.84 13.77 -15.76
N ALA A 249 8.13 12.74 -16.22
CA ALA A 249 7.54 11.70 -15.38
C ALA A 249 8.59 10.88 -14.62
N LEU A 250 8.22 10.43 -13.40
CA LEU A 250 9.08 9.85 -12.36
C LEU A 250 9.87 8.62 -12.83
N PHE A 251 9.34 7.85 -13.77
CA PHE A 251 9.99 6.63 -14.26
C PHE A 251 10.15 6.57 -15.79
N ALA A 252 9.86 7.65 -16.53
CA ALA A 252 9.81 7.59 -18.00
C ALA A 252 11.09 7.01 -18.64
N GLU A 253 12.25 7.50 -18.21
CA GLU A 253 13.55 7.06 -18.70
C GLU A 253 13.91 5.65 -18.21
N ALA A 254 13.52 5.33 -16.97
CA ALA A 254 13.80 4.05 -16.34
C ALA A 254 13.00 2.90 -16.98
N VAL A 255 11.76 3.19 -17.39
CA VAL A 255 10.92 2.25 -18.14
C VAL A 255 11.47 2.07 -19.56
N GLY A 256 11.84 3.17 -20.23
CA GLY A 256 12.42 3.18 -21.57
C GLY A 256 11.52 2.56 -22.65
N ARG A 257 12.13 2.26 -23.82
CA ARG A 257 11.52 1.42 -24.88
C ARG A 257 11.48 -0.05 -24.42
N THR A 258 10.49 -0.79 -24.94
CA THR A 258 10.03 -2.11 -24.49
C THR A 258 11.13 -3.08 -24.01
N GLY A 259 10.94 -3.69 -22.84
CA GLY A 259 11.74 -4.82 -22.35
C GLY A 259 12.93 -4.51 -21.42
N ARG A 260 13.28 -3.24 -21.21
CA ARG A 260 14.42 -2.87 -20.33
C ARG A 260 14.18 -3.26 -18.86
N LEU A 261 13.02 -2.92 -18.30
CA LEU A 261 12.63 -3.30 -16.93
C LEU A 261 12.56 -4.81 -16.73
N ARG A 262 12.10 -5.57 -17.73
CA ARG A 262 12.07 -7.04 -17.69
C ARG A 262 13.48 -7.63 -17.59
N ARG A 263 14.44 -7.08 -18.34
CA ARG A 263 15.85 -7.47 -18.24
C ARG A 263 16.44 -7.16 -16.86
N THR A 264 16.19 -5.96 -16.33
CA THR A 264 16.61 -5.60 -14.97
C THR A 264 16.03 -6.57 -13.95
N ALA A 265 14.75 -6.92 -14.06
CA ALA A 265 14.12 -7.89 -13.17
C ALA A 265 14.82 -9.25 -13.23
N ALA A 266 15.11 -9.75 -14.44
CA ALA A 266 15.86 -11.00 -14.63
C ALA A 266 17.27 -10.93 -14.01
N THR A 267 18.01 -9.83 -14.20
CA THR A 267 19.33 -9.62 -13.57
C THR A 267 19.26 -9.59 -12.05
N CYS A 268 18.21 -9.00 -11.48
CA CYS A 268 17.95 -9.03 -10.04
C CYS A 268 17.42 -10.39 -9.58
N GLY A 269 17.13 -11.34 -10.49
CA GLY A 269 16.49 -12.64 -10.25
C GLY A 269 15.08 -12.52 -9.67
N LEU A 270 14.34 -11.51 -10.11
CA LEU A 270 12.97 -11.21 -9.71
C LEU A 270 12.03 -11.48 -10.89
N THR A 271 10.88 -12.09 -10.60
CA THR A 271 9.81 -12.29 -11.57
C THR A 271 8.83 -11.13 -11.48
N ILE A 272 8.50 -10.53 -12.61
CA ILE A 272 7.41 -9.54 -12.67
C ILE A 272 6.09 -10.32 -12.71
N PRO A 273 5.17 -10.13 -11.75
CA PRO A 273 3.86 -10.79 -11.76
C PRO A 273 3.10 -10.48 -13.04
N ALA A 274 2.34 -11.47 -13.54
CA ALA A 274 1.40 -11.23 -14.63
C ALA A 274 0.33 -10.23 -14.18
N LEU A 275 -0.13 -9.38 -15.09
CA LEU A 275 -1.20 -8.43 -14.82
C LEU A 275 -2.49 -9.21 -14.52
N HIS A 276 -3.04 -9.05 -13.33
CA HIS A 276 -4.31 -9.68 -12.97
C HIS A 276 -5.47 -8.92 -13.63
N ARG A 277 -6.56 -9.63 -13.98
CA ARG A 277 -7.80 -9.00 -14.50
C ARG A 277 -8.47 -8.02 -13.52
N TRP A 278 -8.04 -8.02 -12.26
CA TRP A 278 -8.52 -7.15 -11.18
C TRP A 278 -7.47 -6.08 -10.81
N ARG A 279 -6.90 -5.44 -11.84
CA ARG A 279 -5.77 -4.49 -11.73
C ARG A 279 -6.10 -3.13 -11.12
N ASP A 280 -7.38 -2.78 -10.99
CA ASP A 280 -7.80 -1.45 -10.52
C ASP A 280 -7.44 -1.15 -9.05
N GLY A 281 -6.77 -2.08 -8.35
CA GLY A 281 -6.38 -1.90 -6.96
C GLY A 281 -7.55 -2.13 -5.99
N TRP A 282 -7.32 -2.88 -4.91
CA TRP A 282 -8.38 -3.10 -3.91
C TRP A 282 -8.77 -1.82 -3.16
N LEU A 283 -7.81 -0.92 -2.89
CA LEU A 283 -8.05 0.35 -2.20
C LEU A 283 -9.14 1.18 -2.90
N ARG A 284 -9.15 1.23 -4.23
CA ARG A 284 -10.15 2.00 -5.00
C ARG A 284 -11.57 1.46 -4.89
N ARG A 285 -11.71 0.17 -4.58
CA ARG A 285 -13.00 -0.50 -4.41
C ARG A 285 -13.39 -0.61 -2.93
N THR A 286 -12.52 -0.18 -2.03
CA THR A 286 -12.86 0.00 -0.63
C THR A 286 -13.71 1.26 -0.51
N GLY A 287 -14.94 1.06 -0.05
CA GLY A 287 -15.89 2.13 0.19
C GLY A 287 -16.25 2.21 1.67
N ILE A 288 -16.71 3.38 2.07
CA ILE A 288 -17.66 3.48 3.17
C ILE A 288 -18.98 3.86 2.53
N LEU A 289 -20.06 3.20 2.97
CA LEU A 289 -21.43 3.46 2.50
C LEU A 289 -21.80 4.96 2.57
N ASN A 290 -21.10 5.74 3.41
CA ASN A 290 -21.29 7.18 3.61
C ASN A 290 -20.32 8.10 2.82
N LEU A 291 -19.27 7.59 2.17
CA LEU A 291 -18.36 8.41 1.34
C LEU A 291 -18.74 8.43 -0.16
N VAL A 292 -19.69 7.59 -0.56
CA VAL A 292 -20.10 7.38 -1.97
C VAL A 292 -21.47 8.01 -2.27
N LEU A 293 -22.10 8.71 -1.33
CA LEU A 293 -23.28 9.52 -1.63
C LEU A 293 -22.84 10.84 -2.28
N ASP A 294 -22.47 10.72 -3.56
CA ASP A 294 -22.69 11.71 -4.62
C ASP A 294 -22.46 10.98 -5.95
N ALA A 295 -23.49 10.25 -6.38
CA ALA A 295 -23.76 10.05 -7.80
C ALA A 295 -25.06 10.80 -8.11
N PRO A 296 -25.21 11.48 -9.25
CA PRO A 296 -24.25 11.94 -10.26
C PRO A 296 -23.72 13.38 -10.07
#